data_AF-A0A9D1SGF6-F1
#
_entry.id   AF-A0A9D1SGF6-F1
#
_cell.length_a   1.000
_cell.length_b   1.000
_cell.length_c   1.000
_cell.angle_alpha   90.00
_cell.angle_beta   90.00
_cell.angle_gamma   90.00
#
_symmetry.space_group_name_H-M   'P 1'
#
loop_
_entity.id
_entity.type
_entity.pdbx_description
1 polymer ?
#
loop_
_entity_poly.entity_id
_entity_poly.type
_entity_poly.pdbx_seq_one_letter_code
_entity_poly.pdbx_strand_id
1 'polypeptide(L)'
;MERELKICGKGKIRLRPDTVCAEVVLQGVEKEYAGALEKSETALGKVKRALLGAGFGEETMKTSDFRVNTRYENVRDEKGDWRQQFAGYEYRHVLTVRFSAESARLGAFAGAVAGCGADPLFSFSYTVRDSSAAREWLLREAVKDCAKKALILADAACVKLGEIVRIDYSSEEGIFSSRPIQPMRLNAAADRTAPVSFDVAPEDIEVEDKVTVVWSIG
;
A
#
# COMPACT_ATOMS: atom_id res chain seq x y z
N MET A 1 -18.04 13.56 44.02
CA MET A 1 -18.34 13.29 42.60
C MET A 1 -17.12 13.69 41.82
N GLU A 2 -16.39 12.73 41.26
CA GLU A 2 -15.33 13.05 40.31
C GLU A 2 -15.99 13.64 39.07
N ARG A 3 -15.64 14.88 38.74
CA ARG A 3 -16.08 15.53 37.51
C ARG A 3 -14.93 15.39 36.53
N GLU A 4 -15.25 14.91 35.34
CA GLU A 4 -14.27 14.61 34.30
C GLU A 4 -14.59 15.40 33.03
N LEU A 5 -13.55 15.83 32.34
CA LEU A 5 -13.61 16.45 31.03
C LEU A 5 -12.91 15.53 30.03
N LYS A 6 -13.70 14.92 29.14
CA LYS A 6 -13.20 14.05 28.08
C LYS A 6 -13.14 14.80 26.76
N ILE A 7 -11.95 14.90 26.17
CA ILE A 7 -11.76 15.58 24.89
C ILE A 7 -10.99 14.68 23.93
N CYS A 8 -11.38 14.76 22.67
CA CYS A 8 -10.68 14.14 21.56
C CYS A 8 -9.88 15.22 20.81
N GLY A 9 -8.55 15.12 20.90
CA GLY A 9 -7.61 15.89 20.12
C GLY A 9 -7.31 15.21 18.79
N LYS A 10 -7.07 16.01 17.76
CA LYS A 10 -6.79 15.51 16.41
C LYS A 10 -5.49 16.10 15.89
N GLY A 11 -4.59 15.25 15.42
CA GLY A 11 -3.42 15.65 14.65
C GLY A 11 -3.69 15.37 13.18
N LYS A 12 -3.44 16.35 12.31
CA LYS A 12 -3.52 16.16 10.85
C LYS A 12 -2.22 16.62 10.21
N ILE A 13 -1.65 15.77 9.36
CA ILE A 13 -0.46 16.09 8.57
C ILE A 13 -0.74 15.78 7.10
N ARG A 14 -0.18 16.60 6.22
CA ARG A 14 -0.14 16.36 4.77
C ARG A 14 1.28 16.05 4.39
N LEU A 15 1.51 14.86 3.84
CA LEU A 15 2.83 14.44 3.41
C LEU A 15 2.80 14.15 1.92
N ARG A 16 3.76 14.75 1.20
CA ARG A 16 4.03 14.34 -0.17
C ARG A 16 4.70 12.97 -0.12
N PRO A 17 4.16 11.95 -0.79
CA PRO A 17 4.84 10.67 -0.86
C PRO A 17 6.18 10.83 -1.59
N ASP A 18 7.23 10.29 -1.00
CA ASP A 18 8.59 10.33 -1.54
C ASP A 18 9.03 8.96 -2.08
N THR A 19 8.25 7.92 -1.82
CA THR A 19 8.58 6.53 -2.14
C THR A 19 7.42 5.87 -2.90
N VAL A 20 7.75 5.25 -4.02
CA VAL A 20 6.87 4.36 -4.78
C VAL A 20 7.11 2.93 -4.33
N CYS A 21 6.04 2.22 -4.07
CA CYS A 21 6.01 0.79 -3.84
C CYS A 21 5.28 0.15 -5.03
N ALA A 22 6.06 -0.41 -5.94
CA ALA A 22 5.58 -1.12 -7.12
C ALA A 22 5.39 -2.60 -6.79
N GLU A 23 4.19 -3.12 -6.99
CA GLU A 23 3.90 -4.53 -6.86
C GLU A 23 3.80 -5.14 -8.26
N VAL A 24 4.56 -6.21 -8.52
CA VAL A 24 4.56 -6.96 -9.77
C VAL A 24 4.00 -8.34 -9.48
N VAL A 25 2.87 -8.66 -10.10
CA VAL A 25 2.19 -9.93 -9.97
C VAL A 25 2.41 -10.73 -11.26
N LEU A 26 3.17 -11.81 -11.11
CA LEU A 26 3.35 -12.84 -12.12
C LEU A 26 2.33 -13.95 -11.86
N GLN A 27 1.54 -14.27 -12.87
CA GLN A 27 0.54 -15.32 -12.77
C GLN A 27 0.43 -16.09 -14.09
N GLY A 28 0.14 -17.38 -13.99
CA GLY A 28 -0.06 -18.26 -15.14
C GLY A 28 -0.65 -19.59 -14.71
N VAL A 29 -1.19 -20.34 -15.68
CA VAL A 29 -1.87 -21.62 -15.43
C VAL A 29 -1.20 -22.71 -16.24
N GLU A 30 -0.77 -23.78 -15.56
CA GLU A 30 -0.18 -24.96 -16.19
C GLU A 30 -0.91 -26.24 -15.81
N LYS A 31 -0.85 -27.26 -16.66
CA LYS A 31 -1.49 -28.56 -16.37
C LYS A 31 -0.79 -29.33 -15.25
N GLU A 32 0.51 -29.09 -15.07
CA GLU A 32 1.36 -29.77 -14.10
C GLU A 32 1.93 -28.79 -13.08
N TYR A 33 2.01 -29.23 -11.82
CA TYR A 33 2.56 -28.42 -10.73
C TYR A 33 4.04 -28.03 -10.97
N ALA A 34 4.84 -28.99 -11.45
CA ALA A 34 6.26 -28.76 -11.75
C ALA A 34 6.42 -27.71 -12.87
N GLY A 35 5.59 -27.79 -13.93
CA GLY A 35 5.58 -26.79 -15.00
C GLY A 35 5.17 -25.40 -14.53
N ALA A 36 4.21 -25.30 -13.60
CA ALA A 36 3.81 -24.02 -13.00
C ALA A 36 4.98 -23.36 -12.22
N LEU A 37 5.74 -24.16 -11.48
CA LEU A 37 6.91 -23.69 -10.73
C LEU A 37 8.02 -23.21 -11.66
N GLU A 38 8.39 -24.02 -12.67
CA GLU A 38 9.46 -23.69 -13.61
C GLU A 38 9.14 -22.42 -14.42
N LYS A 39 7.87 -22.25 -14.85
CA LYS A 39 7.44 -21.02 -15.53
C LYS A 39 7.46 -19.81 -14.61
N SER A 40 7.05 -19.96 -13.35
CA SER A 40 7.14 -18.89 -12.34
C SER A 40 8.59 -18.43 -12.16
N GLU A 41 9.53 -19.36 -11.99
CA GLU A 41 10.95 -19.05 -11.81
C GLU A 41 11.56 -18.40 -13.07
N THR A 42 11.22 -18.91 -14.24
CA THR A 42 11.67 -18.34 -15.52
C THR A 42 11.15 -16.91 -15.70
N ALA A 43 9.87 -16.68 -15.42
CA ALA A 43 9.24 -15.37 -15.52
C ALA A 43 9.85 -14.38 -14.50
N LEU A 44 10.06 -14.82 -13.26
CA LEU A 44 10.74 -14.04 -12.22
C LEU A 44 12.17 -13.66 -12.66
N GLY A 45 12.92 -14.61 -13.22
CA GLY A 45 14.27 -14.37 -13.72
C GLY A 45 14.31 -13.31 -14.81
N LYS A 46 13.33 -13.32 -15.74
CA LYS A 46 13.18 -12.30 -16.78
C LYS A 46 12.88 -10.92 -16.18
N VAL A 47 11.93 -10.83 -15.25
CA VAL A 47 11.58 -9.57 -14.59
C VAL A 47 12.75 -9.01 -13.80
N LYS A 48 13.42 -9.84 -12.98
CA LYS A 48 14.61 -9.42 -12.21
C LYS A 48 15.70 -8.88 -13.12
N ARG A 49 16.03 -9.58 -14.22
CA ARG A 49 17.04 -9.12 -15.18
C ARG A 49 16.66 -7.80 -15.84
N ALA A 50 15.39 -7.63 -16.22
CA ALA A 50 14.90 -6.39 -16.80
C ALA A 50 15.01 -5.22 -15.81
N LEU A 51 14.63 -5.44 -14.54
CA LEU A 51 14.72 -4.44 -13.48
C LEU A 51 16.18 -4.07 -13.14
N LEU A 52 17.08 -5.06 -13.07
CA LEU A 52 18.52 -4.83 -12.89
C LEU A 52 19.09 -3.99 -14.04
N GLY A 53 18.71 -4.29 -15.29
CA GLY A 53 19.12 -3.51 -16.47
C GLY A 53 18.61 -2.07 -16.48
N ALA A 54 17.48 -1.82 -15.82
CA ALA A 54 16.91 -0.49 -15.64
C ALA A 54 17.47 0.29 -14.43
N GLY A 55 18.44 -0.29 -13.70
CA GLY A 55 19.11 0.36 -12.58
C GLY A 55 18.42 0.18 -11.21
N PHE A 56 17.50 -0.78 -11.08
CA PHE A 56 16.95 -1.16 -9.78
C PHE A 56 17.82 -2.23 -9.13
N GLY A 57 18.34 -1.94 -7.95
CA GLY A 57 19.19 -2.88 -7.20
C GLY A 57 18.43 -4.11 -6.72
N GLU A 58 19.08 -5.27 -6.67
CA GLU A 58 18.46 -6.51 -6.21
C GLU A 58 17.94 -6.40 -4.77
N GLU A 59 18.58 -5.61 -3.91
CA GLU A 59 18.14 -5.39 -2.53
C GLU A 59 16.76 -4.71 -2.42
N THR A 60 16.35 -3.97 -3.46
CA THR A 60 15.05 -3.30 -3.50
C THR A 60 13.92 -4.25 -3.89
N MET A 61 14.27 -5.40 -4.48
CA MET A 61 13.34 -6.40 -5.00
C MET A 61 13.07 -7.47 -3.93
N LYS A 62 11.88 -7.45 -3.33
CA LYS A 62 11.47 -8.42 -2.31
C LYS A 62 10.29 -9.23 -2.79
N THR A 63 10.38 -10.56 -2.72
CA THR A 63 9.22 -11.43 -2.92
C THR A 63 8.28 -11.29 -1.73
N SER A 64 7.05 -10.87 -1.98
CA SER A 64 6.03 -10.65 -0.94
C SER A 64 5.08 -11.82 -0.79
N ASP A 65 4.77 -12.53 -1.87
CA ASP A 65 3.88 -13.69 -1.83
C ASP A 65 4.26 -14.66 -2.96
N PHE A 66 4.18 -15.96 -2.67
CA PHE A 66 4.30 -17.00 -3.68
C PHE A 66 3.37 -18.14 -3.32
N ARG A 67 2.44 -18.46 -4.23
CA ARG A 67 1.47 -19.54 -4.04
C ARG A 67 1.20 -20.23 -5.36
N VAL A 68 0.92 -21.52 -5.29
CA VAL A 68 0.44 -22.31 -6.40
C VAL A 68 -0.87 -22.95 -5.96
N ASN A 69 -1.95 -22.57 -6.61
CA ASN A 69 -3.30 -23.04 -6.30
C ASN A 69 -3.83 -23.91 -7.43
N THR A 70 -4.69 -24.87 -7.11
CA THR A 70 -5.45 -25.60 -8.13
C THR A 70 -6.55 -24.69 -8.66
N ARG A 71 -6.62 -24.56 -9.98
CA ARG A 71 -7.64 -23.80 -10.68
C ARG A 71 -8.66 -24.76 -11.26
N TYR A 72 -9.92 -24.48 -10.97
CA TYR A 72 -11.06 -25.19 -11.51
C TYR A 72 -11.88 -24.22 -12.35
N GLU A 73 -12.33 -24.67 -13.51
CA GLU A 73 -13.23 -23.91 -14.37
C GLU A 73 -14.63 -24.52 -14.30
N ASN A 74 -15.63 -23.65 -14.20
CA ASN A 74 -17.02 -24.06 -14.18
C ASN A 74 -17.47 -24.28 -15.62
N VAL A 75 -17.61 -25.54 -16.02
CA VAL A 75 -18.09 -25.94 -17.34
C VAL A 75 -19.55 -26.37 -17.22
N ARG A 76 -20.37 -25.91 -18.15
CA ARG A 76 -21.79 -26.29 -18.22
C ARG A 76 -21.90 -27.60 -18.99
N ASP A 77 -22.44 -28.62 -18.35
CA ASP A 77 -22.70 -29.92 -18.97
C ASP A 77 -23.88 -29.80 -19.96
N GLU A 78 -24.05 -30.76 -20.88
CA GLU A 78 -25.13 -30.77 -21.88
C GLU A 78 -26.53 -30.75 -21.24
N LYS A 79 -26.64 -31.14 -19.97
CA LYS A 79 -27.87 -31.11 -19.16
C LYS A 79 -28.13 -29.77 -18.46
N GLY A 80 -27.25 -28.79 -18.62
CA GLY A 80 -27.39 -27.45 -18.05
C GLY A 80 -26.83 -27.28 -16.63
N ASP A 81 -26.29 -28.35 -16.03
CA ASP A 81 -25.65 -28.34 -14.72
C ASP A 81 -24.22 -27.80 -14.77
N TRP A 82 -23.80 -27.07 -13.73
CA TRP A 82 -22.42 -26.57 -13.59
C TRP A 82 -21.54 -27.65 -12.95
N ARG A 83 -20.43 -28.01 -13.61
CA ARG A 83 -19.40 -28.90 -13.07
C ARG A 83 -18.07 -28.18 -12.99
N GLN A 84 -17.34 -28.38 -11.89
CA GLN A 84 -15.99 -27.89 -11.73
C GLN A 84 -15.03 -28.85 -12.42
N GLN A 85 -14.44 -28.43 -13.55
CA GLN A 85 -13.40 -29.18 -14.24
C GLN A 85 -12.03 -28.65 -13.82
N PHE A 86 -11.11 -29.55 -13.49
CA PHE A 86 -9.74 -29.18 -13.19
C PHE A 86 -9.09 -28.55 -14.43
N ALA A 87 -8.73 -27.27 -14.32
CA ALA A 87 -8.13 -26.49 -15.40
C ALA A 87 -6.59 -26.48 -15.31
N GLY A 88 -6.03 -26.71 -14.12
CA GLY A 88 -4.60 -26.79 -13.90
C GLY A 88 -4.17 -26.24 -12.53
N TYR A 89 -2.89 -25.94 -12.43
CA TYR A 89 -2.26 -25.24 -11.32
C TYR A 89 -1.97 -23.80 -11.74
N GLU A 90 -2.58 -22.86 -11.04
CA GLU A 90 -2.33 -21.44 -11.19
C GLU A 90 -1.25 -21.02 -10.20
N TYR A 91 -0.12 -20.54 -10.71
CA TYR A 91 0.89 -19.92 -9.86
C TYR A 91 0.62 -18.41 -9.75
N ARG A 92 0.92 -17.86 -8.58
CA ARG A 92 0.91 -16.44 -8.28
C ARG A 92 2.19 -16.09 -7.54
N HIS A 93 3.01 -15.24 -8.14
CA HIS A 93 4.25 -14.76 -7.56
C HIS A 93 4.22 -13.23 -7.53
N VAL A 94 4.28 -12.67 -6.33
CA VAL A 94 4.20 -11.23 -6.09
C VAL A 94 5.57 -10.72 -5.67
N LEU A 95 6.11 -9.78 -6.45
CA LEU A 95 7.35 -9.09 -6.19
C LEU A 95 7.06 -7.62 -5.85
N THR A 96 7.53 -7.16 -4.71
CA THR A 96 7.46 -5.77 -4.29
C THR A 96 8.80 -5.08 -4.50
N VAL A 97 8.79 -3.94 -5.17
CA VAL A 97 9.95 -3.10 -5.44
C VAL A 97 9.70 -1.71 -4.90
N ARG A 98 10.62 -1.18 -4.09
CA ARG A 98 10.51 0.17 -3.52
C ARG A 98 11.60 1.08 -4.06
N PHE A 99 11.21 2.25 -4.55
CA PHE A 99 12.13 3.24 -5.12
C PHE A 99 11.59 4.67 -4.94
N SER A 100 12.44 5.67 -5.17
CA SER A 100 12.04 7.09 -5.05
C SER A 100 10.91 7.46 -6.00
N ALA A 101 9.99 8.32 -5.56
CA ALA A 101 8.85 8.81 -6.35
C ALA A 101 9.26 9.83 -7.44
N GLU A 102 10.11 9.38 -8.36
CA GLU A 102 10.56 10.15 -9.53
C GLU A 102 9.86 9.60 -10.79
N SER A 103 9.20 10.47 -11.58
CA SER A 103 8.49 10.04 -12.80
C SER A 103 9.40 9.35 -13.81
N ALA A 104 10.68 9.73 -13.87
CA ALA A 104 11.68 9.07 -14.70
C ALA A 104 11.92 7.61 -14.28
N ARG A 105 11.96 7.32 -12.96
CA ARG A 105 12.10 5.94 -12.45
C ARG A 105 10.83 5.13 -12.67
N LEU A 106 9.65 5.72 -12.51
CA LEU A 106 8.38 5.07 -12.81
C LEU A 106 8.31 4.61 -14.28
N GLY A 107 8.65 5.51 -15.21
CA GLY A 107 8.69 5.19 -16.64
C GLY A 107 9.74 4.11 -16.97
N ALA A 108 10.94 4.20 -16.38
CA ALA A 108 11.98 3.18 -16.54
C ALA A 108 11.54 1.81 -16.02
N PHE A 109 10.88 1.77 -14.85
CA PHE A 109 10.32 0.55 -14.27
C PHE A 109 9.27 -0.07 -15.20
N ALA A 110 8.27 0.72 -15.60
CA ALA A 110 7.19 0.22 -16.45
C ALA A 110 7.70 -0.23 -17.82
N GLY A 111 8.65 0.48 -18.43
CA GLY A 111 9.29 0.08 -19.68
C GLY A 111 10.07 -1.23 -19.55
N ALA A 112 10.82 -1.41 -18.47
CA ALA A 112 11.55 -2.65 -18.20
C ALA A 112 10.61 -3.84 -18.01
N VAL A 113 9.55 -3.65 -17.21
CA VAL A 113 8.54 -4.66 -16.92
C VAL A 113 7.73 -5.01 -18.18
N ALA A 114 7.38 -4.04 -19.01
CA ALA A 114 6.73 -4.27 -20.30
C ALA A 114 7.61 -5.01 -21.31
N GLY A 115 8.92 -4.71 -21.30
CA GLY A 115 9.92 -5.33 -22.18
C GLY A 115 10.34 -6.75 -21.78
N CYS A 116 9.98 -7.22 -20.59
CA CYS A 116 10.45 -8.53 -20.09
C CYS A 116 9.80 -9.74 -20.78
N GLY A 117 8.69 -9.53 -21.51
CA GLY A 117 7.98 -10.58 -22.26
C GLY A 117 7.30 -11.64 -21.41
N ALA A 118 7.13 -11.39 -20.10
CA ALA A 118 6.37 -12.23 -19.18
C ALA A 118 4.95 -11.68 -18.88
N ASP A 119 4.57 -10.57 -19.54
CA ASP A 119 3.30 -9.84 -19.36
C ASP A 119 2.79 -9.74 -17.90
N PRO A 120 3.65 -9.32 -16.95
CA PRO A 120 3.24 -9.21 -15.56
C PRO A 120 2.16 -8.13 -15.38
N LEU A 121 1.27 -8.38 -14.41
CA LEU A 121 0.43 -7.33 -13.84
C LEU A 121 1.28 -6.48 -12.90
N PHE A 122 1.11 -5.17 -12.91
CA PHE A 122 1.75 -4.34 -11.88
C PHE A 122 0.81 -3.27 -11.35
N SER A 123 1.04 -2.87 -10.11
CA SER A 123 0.36 -1.76 -9.46
C SER A 123 1.39 -0.86 -8.78
N PHE A 124 1.07 0.43 -8.68
CA PHE A 124 1.88 1.39 -7.93
C PHE A 124 1.09 1.87 -6.73
N SER A 125 1.75 1.87 -5.58
CA SER A 125 1.28 2.53 -4.36
C SER A 125 2.34 3.52 -3.91
N TYR A 126 1.92 4.59 -3.26
CA TYR A 126 2.82 5.62 -2.77
C TYR A 126 2.89 5.57 -1.25
N THR A 127 4.08 5.75 -0.71
CA THR A 127 4.33 5.75 0.72
C THR A 127 5.38 6.79 1.07
N VAL A 128 5.51 7.06 2.37
CA VAL A 128 6.52 7.96 2.93
C VAL A 128 7.62 7.11 3.55
N ARG A 129 8.88 7.40 3.23
CA ARG A 129 10.05 6.67 3.76
C ARG A 129 10.12 6.70 5.28
N ASP A 130 9.74 7.82 5.88
CA ASP A 130 9.77 8.05 7.32
C ASP A 130 8.36 8.25 7.90
N SER A 131 7.58 7.18 7.92
CA SER A 131 6.28 7.15 8.59
C SER A 131 6.39 7.32 10.11
N SER A 132 7.52 6.94 10.71
CA SER A 132 7.74 7.03 12.15
C SER A 132 7.86 8.47 12.63
N ALA A 133 8.71 9.29 12.00
CA ALA A 133 8.85 10.70 12.36
C ALA A 133 7.55 11.48 12.12
N ALA A 134 6.86 11.17 11.02
CA ALA A 134 5.53 11.72 10.73
C ALA A 134 4.51 11.38 11.84
N ARG A 135 4.51 10.13 12.32
CA ARG A 135 3.63 9.68 13.41
C ARG A 135 3.95 10.37 14.72
N GLU A 136 5.22 10.50 15.08
CA GLU A 136 5.62 11.23 16.28
C GLU A 136 5.16 12.69 16.25
N TRP A 137 5.27 13.34 15.09
CA TRP A 137 4.79 14.71 14.91
C TRP A 137 3.28 14.81 15.08
N LEU A 138 2.53 13.90 14.44
CA LEU A 138 1.07 13.81 14.57
C LEU A 138 0.62 13.65 16.02
N LEU A 139 1.28 12.77 16.78
CA LEU A 139 0.96 12.53 18.17
C LEU A 139 1.18 13.77 19.04
N ARG A 140 2.33 14.45 18.85
CA ARG A 140 2.62 15.70 19.56
C ARG A 140 1.56 16.77 19.26
N GLU A 141 1.12 16.86 18.01
CA GLU A 141 0.12 17.87 17.61
C GLU A 141 -1.28 17.51 18.12
N ALA A 142 -1.68 16.22 18.08
CA ALA A 142 -2.96 15.75 18.62
C ALA A 142 -3.08 16.02 20.12
N VAL A 143 -2.02 15.77 20.90
CA VAL A 143 -2.00 16.05 22.34
C VAL A 143 -2.06 17.56 22.62
N LYS A 144 -1.35 18.38 21.85
CA LYS A 144 -1.43 19.85 21.97
C LYS A 144 -2.81 20.39 21.66
N ASP A 145 -3.46 19.89 20.61
CA ASP A 145 -4.83 20.25 20.26
C ASP A 145 -5.82 19.86 21.37
N CYS A 146 -5.65 18.67 21.94
CA CYS A 146 -6.44 18.20 23.07
C CYS A 146 -6.31 19.15 24.28
N ALA A 147 -5.08 19.52 24.64
CA ALA A 147 -4.81 20.43 25.76
C ALA A 147 -5.39 21.84 25.53
N LYS A 148 -5.29 22.38 24.32
CA LYS A 148 -5.89 23.68 23.96
C LYS A 148 -7.41 23.65 24.10
N LYS A 149 -8.06 22.60 23.58
CA LYS A 149 -9.51 22.41 23.71
C LYS A 149 -9.93 22.24 25.17
N ALA A 150 -9.13 21.56 25.99
CA ALA A 150 -9.37 21.40 27.41
C ALA A 150 -9.40 22.73 28.15
N LEU A 151 -8.44 23.60 27.86
CA LEU A 151 -8.40 24.94 28.43
C LEU A 151 -9.61 25.78 28.01
N ILE A 152 -9.98 25.77 26.72
CA ILE A 152 -11.13 26.55 26.21
C ILE A 152 -12.45 26.05 26.83
N LEU A 153 -12.65 24.73 26.91
CA LEU A 153 -13.86 24.15 27.48
C LEU A 153 -13.95 24.36 28.98
N ALA A 154 -12.83 24.28 29.70
CA ALA A 154 -12.78 24.55 31.13
C ALA A 154 -13.10 26.03 31.44
N ASP A 155 -12.52 26.95 30.67
CA ASP A 155 -12.78 28.40 30.79
C ASP A 155 -14.25 28.73 30.48
N ALA A 156 -14.79 28.19 29.37
CA ALA A 156 -16.19 28.40 28.99
C ALA A 156 -17.20 27.79 29.99
N ALA A 157 -16.83 26.71 30.68
CA ALA A 157 -17.66 26.08 31.70
C ALA A 157 -17.42 26.66 33.11
N CYS A 158 -16.53 27.65 33.26
CA CYS A 158 -16.13 28.23 34.55
C CYS A 158 -15.62 27.17 35.56
N VAL A 159 -14.95 26.12 35.09
CA VAL A 159 -14.36 25.05 35.92
C VAL A 159 -12.84 25.09 35.85
N LYS A 160 -12.16 24.65 36.90
CA LYS A 160 -10.69 24.54 36.89
C LYS A 160 -10.28 23.23 36.24
N LEU A 161 -9.40 23.30 35.24
CA LEU A 161 -8.76 22.13 34.65
C LEU A 161 -7.76 21.54 35.65
N GLY A 162 -7.94 20.27 36.01
CA GLY A 162 -7.08 19.51 36.91
C GLY A 162 -6.09 18.59 36.18
N GLU A 163 -5.61 17.57 36.89
CA GLU A 163 -4.66 16.59 36.35
C GLU A 163 -5.30 15.66 35.31
N ILE A 164 -4.45 15.09 34.46
CA ILE A 164 -4.84 14.07 33.48
C ILE A 164 -5.14 12.77 34.21
N VAL A 165 -6.39 12.30 34.13
CA VAL A 165 -6.86 11.06 34.76
C VAL A 165 -6.58 9.86 33.84
N ARG A 166 -6.78 10.04 32.53
CA ARG A 166 -6.59 8.96 31.55
C ARG A 166 -6.22 9.51 30.18
N ILE A 167 -5.27 8.85 29.53
CA ILE A 167 -4.97 9.05 28.11
C ILE A 167 -5.35 7.76 27.39
N ASP A 168 -6.30 7.87 26.47
CA ASP A 168 -6.72 6.79 25.59
C ASP A 168 -6.22 7.10 24.19
N TYR A 169 -5.19 6.35 23.79
CA TYR A 169 -4.63 6.41 22.45
C TYR A 169 -4.95 5.10 21.75
N SER A 170 -5.94 5.15 20.87
CA SER A 170 -6.15 4.10 19.88
C SER A 170 -5.54 4.58 18.57
N SER A 171 -4.35 4.11 18.25
CA SER A 171 -3.91 4.20 16.87
C SER A 171 -4.82 3.32 16.04
N GLU A 172 -5.71 3.92 15.25
CA GLU A 172 -6.05 3.28 13.99
C GLU A 172 -4.70 3.08 13.29
N GLU A 173 -4.37 1.86 12.82
CA GLU A 173 -3.21 1.64 11.97
C GLU A 173 -3.44 2.40 10.66
N GLY A 174 -3.34 3.73 10.72
CA GLY A 174 -3.46 4.65 9.61
C GLY A 174 -2.35 4.27 8.66
N ILE A 175 -2.73 3.52 7.63
CA ILE A 175 -1.79 2.99 6.66
C ILE A 175 -1.16 4.22 6.01
N PHE A 176 0.14 4.43 6.21
CA PHE A 176 0.93 5.46 5.52
C PHE A 176 1.15 5.07 4.05
N SER A 177 0.08 4.67 3.37
CA SER A 177 0.05 4.33 1.97
C SER A 177 -1.11 5.05 1.31
N SER A 178 -0.85 5.71 0.19
CA SER A 178 -1.93 6.05 -0.73
C SER A 178 -2.64 4.76 -1.16
N ARG A 179 -3.91 4.86 -1.52
CA ARG A 179 -4.59 3.72 -2.16
C ARG A 179 -3.76 3.29 -3.38
N PRO A 180 -3.56 1.98 -3.59
CA PRO A 180 -2.87 1.50 -4.78
C PRO A 180 -3.65 1.98 -6.00
N ILE A 181 -2.92 2.52 -6.99
CA ILE A 181 -3.49 2.71 -8.32
C ILE A 181 -3.87 1.32 -8.81
N GLN A 182 -5.11 1.17 -9.30
CA GLN A 182 -5.63 -0.13 -9.74
C GLN A 182 -4.61 -0.87 -10.61
N PRO A 183 -4.51 -2.21 -10.47
CA PRO A 183 -3.54 -2.99 -11.22
C PRO A 183 -3.69 -2.70 -12.71
N MET A 184 -2.65 -2.09 -13.29
CA MET A 184 -2.62 -1.77 -14.70
C MET A 184 -2.14 -3.00 -15.46
N ARG A 185 -2.91 -3.38 -16.49
CA ARG A 185 -2.41 -4.23 -17.56
C ARG A 185 -1.85 -3.32 -18.64
N LEU A 186 -0.53 -3.35 -18.84
CA LEU A 186 0.03 -2.68 -19.99
C LEU A 186 -0.29 -3.54 -21.22
N ASN A 187 -1.30 -3.14 -21.99
CA ASN A 187 -1.63 -3.84 -23.23
C ASN A 187 -0.42 -3.76 -24.17
N ALA A 188 0.11 -4.91 -24.58
CA ALA A 188 1.27 -5.05 -25.47
C ALA A 188 1.11 -4.40 -26.88
N ALA A 189 -0.04 -3.77 -27.15
CA ALA A 189 -0.34 -3.03 -28.36
C ALA A 189 -0.02 -1.52 -28.28
N ALA A 190 0.40 -1.01 -27.12
CA ALA A 190 1.00 0.33 -27.06
C ALA A 190 2.45 0.24 -27.54
N ASP A 191 2.78 1.03 -28.58
CA ASP A 191 4.09 1.08 -29.22
C ASP A 191 5.25 0.96 -28.22
N ARG A 192 6.05 -0.11 -28.39
CA ARG A 192 7.20 -0.49 -27.56
C ARG A 192 8.35 0.53 -27.53
N THR A 193 8.18 1.68 -28.17
CA THR A 193 9.20 2.70 -28.46
C THR A 193 8.88 4.07 -27.87
N ALA A 194 7.69 4.28 -27.30
CA ALA A 194 7.39 5.51 -26.57
C ALA A 194 7.79 5.36 -25.09
N PRO A 195 8.57 6.28 -24.50
CA PRO A 195 8.71 6.32 -23.05
C PRO A 195 7.31 6.51 -22.46
N VAL A 196 6.82 5.51 -21.72
CA VAL A 196 5.52 5.61 -21.06
C VAL A 196 5.64 6.70 -19.99
N SER A 197 5.20 7.91 -20.33
CA SER A 197 5.16 9.03 -19.40
C SER A 197 3.97 8.80 -18.46
N PHE A 198 4.24 8.21 -17.31
CA PHE A 198 3.30 8.24 -16.19
C PHE A 198 3.33 9.65 -15.61
N ASP A 199 2.47 10.54 -16.13
CA ASP A 199 2.17 11.81 -15.46
C ASP A 199 1.14 11.53 -14.35
N VAL A 200 1.60 10.79 -13.35
CA VAL A 200 0.83 10.43 -12.17
C VAL A 200 1.36 11.30 -11.05
N ALA A 201 0.68 12.41 -10.79
CA ALA A 201 0.88 13.17 -9.57
C ALA A 201 0.17 12.41 -8.44
N PRO A 202 0.89 11.75 -7.52
CA PRO A 202 0.24 11.12 -6.38
C PRO A 202 -0.44 12.20 -5.52
N GLU A 203 -1.67 11.92 -5.07
CA GLU A 203 -2.32 12.79 -4.07
C GLU A 203 -1.49 12.83 -2.79
N ASP A 204 -1.50 13.99 -2.12
CA ASP A 204 -0.89 14.12 -0.81
C ASP A 204 -1.49 13.08 0.14
N ILE A 205 -0.63 12.35 0.86
CA ILE A 205 -1.08 11.41 1.88
C ILE A 205 -1.50 12.24 3.09
N GLU A 206 -2.82 12.35 3.30
CA GLU A 206 -3.39 12.90 4.52
C GLU A 206 -3.45 11.79 5.57
N VAL A 207 -2.76 12.01 6.69
CA VAL A 207 -2.85 11.13 7.86
C VAL A 207 -3.45 11.92 9.00
N GLU A 208 -4.52 11.38 9.59
CA GLU A 208 -5.17 11.89 10.79
C GLU A 208 -4.98 10.88 11.91
N ASP A 209 -4.58 11.37 13.08
CA ASP A 209 -4.50 10.57 14.30
C ASP A 209 -5.33 11.23 15.40
N LYS A 210 -5.91 10.40 16.27
CA LYS A 210 -6.85 10.83 17.32
C LYS A 210 -6.36 10.37 18.68
N VAL A 211 -6.28 11.31 19.61
CA VAL A 211 -5.95 11.03 21.01
C VAL A 211 -7.10 11.51 21.87
N THR A 212 -7.61 10.64 22.72
CA THR A 212 -8.64 11.01 23.70
C THR A 212 -7.99 11.17 25.06
N VAL A 213 -8.16 12.31 25.69
CA VAL A 213 -7.64 12.57 27.03
C VAL A 213 -8.78 12.94 27.95
N VAL A 214 -8.73 12.42 29.17
CA VAL A 214 -9.68 12.68 30.25
C VAL A 214 -8.94 13.45 31.34
N TRP A 215 -9.44 14.64 31.66
CA TRP A 215 -8.96 15.47 32.76
C TRP A 215 -9.94 15.44 33.92
N SER A 216 -9.41 15.60 35.12
CA SER A 216 -10.22 15.98 36.28
C SER A 216 -10.60 17.46 36.16
N ILE A 217 -11.78 17.84 36.63
CA ILE A 217 -12.21 19.24 36.72
C ILE A 217 -12.77 19.55 38.10
N GLY A 218 -12.50 20.77 38.58
CA GLY A 218 -12.86 21.27 39.92
C GLY A 218 -13.75 22.49 39.89
#